data_AF-A0A2D5AM14-F1
#
_entry.id   AF-A0A2D5AM14-F1
#
_cell.length_a   1.000
_cell.length_b   1.000
_cell.length_c   1.000
_cell.angle_alpha   90.00
_cell.angle_beta   90.00
_cell.angle_gamma   90.00
#
_symmetry.space_group_name_H-M   'P 1'
#
loop_
_entity.id
_entity.type
_entity.pdbx_description
1 polymer ?
#
loop_
_entity_poly.entity_id
_entity_poly.type
_entity_poly.pdbx_seq_one_letter_code
_entity_poly.pdbx_strand_id
1 'polypeptide(L)'
;GGKDPVDLIRSLKGRVSQLHLKDLEKGTKLPNFGKLPNEAFRELGNGMIPMEPIIQAASEVDVDHCHVEQDQSTDPIASIGTSMEYLNSL
;
A
#
# COMPACT_ATOMS: atom_id res chain seq x y z
N GLY A 1 9.65 10.99 5.95
CA GLY A 1 8.82 10.68 4.77
C GLY A 1 9.60 10.94 3.50
N GLY A 2 9.06 10.55 2.34
CA GLY A 2 9.70 10.80 1.02
C GLY A 2 10.82 9.84 0.65
N LYS A 3 10.90 8.67 1.27
CA LYS A 3 11.81 7.59 0.87
C LYS A 3 11.09 6.64 -0.08
N ASP A 4 11.85 6.01 -0.95
CA ASP A 4 11.36 4.85 -1.69
C ASP A 4 10.98 3.73 -0.71
N PRO A 5 9.76 3.15 -0.81
CA PRO A 5 9.28 2.15 0.13
C PRO A 5 10.05 0.83 0.03
N VAL A 6 10.50 0.43 -1.17
CA VAL A 6 11.26 -0.81 -1.41
C VAL A 6 12.60 -0.73 -0.68
N ASP A 7 13.33 0.37 -0.86
CA ASP A 7 14.61 0.58 -0.18
C ASP A 7 14.45 0.66 1.34
N LEU A 8 13.36 1.30 1.81
CA LEU A 8 13.07 1.40 3.24
C LEU A 8 12.81 0.02 3.84
N ILE A 9 11.97 -0.81 3.22
CA ILE A 9 11.67 -2.18 3.67
C ILE A 9 12.96 -2.99 3.77
N ARG A 10 13.80 -2.96 2.72
CA ARG A 10 15.09 -3.66 2.72
C ARG A 10 16.02 -3.20 3.84
N SER A 11 16.09 -1.90 4.08
CA SER A 11 16.90 -1.33 5.18
C SER A 11 16.40 -1.71 6.58
N LEU A 12 15.15 -2.14 6.69
CA LEU A 12 14.49 -2.54 7.94
C LEU A 12 14.41 -4.07 8.09
N LYS A 13 15.17 -4.85 7.31
CA LYS A 13 15.23 -6.30 7.43
C LYS A 13 15.39 -6.75 8.89
N GLY A 14 14.55 -7.70 9.31
CA GLY A 14 14.52 -8.24 10.68
C GLY A 14 13.93 -7.29 11.74
N ARG A 15 13.41 -6.13 11.35
CA ARG A 15 12.79 -5.14 12.26
C ARG A 15 11.31 -4.88 11.99
N VAL A 16 10.80 -5.34 10.85
CA VAL A 16 9.40 -5.19 10.44
C VAL A 16 8.85 -6.55 10.08
N SER A 17 7.83 -7.00 10.80
CA SER A 17 7.12 -8.26 10.52
C SER A 17 5.82 -8.04 9.75
N GLN A 18 5.32 -6.81 9.67
CA GLN A 18 4.02 -6.52 9.07
C GLN A 18 4.03 -5.21 8.28
N LEU A 19 3.31 -5.18 7.16
CA LEU A 19 3.10 -3.99 6.34
C LEU A 19 1.61 -3.69 6.18
N HIS A 20 1.29 -2.41 6.07
CA HIS A 20 -0.01 -1.96 5.59
C HIS A 20 0.16 -1.53 4.13
N LEU A 21 -0.59 -2.16 3.22
CA LEU A 21 -0.65 -1.83 1.82
C LEU A 21 -1.78 -0.81 1.64
N LYS A 22 -1.40 0.43 1.37
CA LYS A 22 -2.31 1.56 1.10
C LYS A 22 -2.01 2.11 -0.27
N ASP A 23 -3.04 2.41 -1.06
CA ASP A 23 -2.89 3.11 -2.33
C ASP A 23 -3.57 4.49 -2.32
N LEU A 24 -3.06 5.36 -3.17
CA LEU A 24 -3.50 6.75 -3.29
C LEU A 24 -3.77 7.12 -4.75
N GLU A 25 -4.71 8.03 -4.96
CA GLU A 25 -5.02 8.61 -6.26
C GLU A 25 -3.77 9.19 -6.92
N LYS A 26 -3.68 9.05 -8.25
CA LYS A 26 -2.53 9.51 -9.02
C LYS A 26 -2.38 11.02 -8.95
N GLY A 27 -1.16 11.45 -8.64
CA GLY A 27 -0.84 12.87 -8.47
C GLY A 27 -1.15 13.42 -7.08
N THR A 28 -1.52 12.56 -6.12
CA THR A 28 -1.59 12.94 -4.71
C THR A 28 -0.24 13.52 -4.26
N LYS A 29 -0.27 14.75 -3.72
CA LYS A 29 0.94 15.45 -3.30
C LYS A 29 1.43 14.91 -1.95
N LEU A 30 2.67 14.41 -1.94
CA LEU A 30 3.34 13.84 -0.77
C LEU A 30 4.67 14.56 -0.48
N PRO A 31 5.15 14.57 0.78
CA PRO A 31 4.47 14.07 1.97
C PRO A 31 3.32 15.00 2.40
N ASN A 32 2.22 14.41 2.85
CA ASN A 32 1.14 15.12 3.52
C ASN A 32 1.04 14.59 4.96
N PHE A 33 1.12 15.48 5.95
CA PHE A 33 1.03 15.13 7.38
C PHE A 33 -0.33 15.51 7.98
N GLY A 34 -1.21 16.14 7.20
CA GLY A 34 -2.58 16.46 7.56
C GLY A 34 -3.57 15.44 6.98
N LYS A 35 -4.84 15.82 6.93
CA LYS A 35 -5.90 14.98 6.38
C LYS A 35 -5.89 15.06 4.85
N LEU A 36 -5.93 13.90 4.20
CA LEU A 36 -6.22 13.80 2.76
C LEU A 36 -7.74 13.78 2.53
N PRO A 37 -8.22 14.29 1.38
CA PRO A 37 -9.62 14.14 1.01
C PRO A 37 -9.97 12.64 0.90
N ASN A 38 -11.22 12.28 1.20
CA ASN A 38 -11.63 10.88 1.25
C ASN A 38 -11.46 10.18 -0.11
N GLU A 39 -11.56 10.94 -1.20
CA GLU A 39 -11.44 10.47 -2.58
C GLU A 39 -9.99 10.21 -2.99
N ALA A 40 -9.01 10.61 -2.16
CA ALA A 40 -7.60 10.34 -2.44
C ALA A 40 -7.20 8.88 -2.18
N PHE A 41 -8.01 8.09 -1.46
CA PHE A 41 -7.71 6.70 -1.16
C PHE A 41 -8.27 5.80 -2.25
N ARG A 42 -7.44 4.89 -2.77
CA ARG A 42 -7.80 3.97 -3.84
C ARG A 42 -7.58 2.53 -3.44
N GLU A 43 -8.36 1.64 -4.04
CA GLU A 43 -8.13 0.21 -4.01
C GLU A 43 -6.74 -0.10 -4.57
N LEU A 44 -6.11 -1.18 -4.08
CA LEU A 44 -4.79 -1.57 -4.57
C LEU A 44 -4.83 -1.83 -6.07
N GLY A 45 -3.86 -1.26 -6.81
CA GLY A 45 -3.77 -1.38 -8.26
C GLY A 45 -4.51 -0.31 -9.05
N ASN A 46 -5.38 0.47 -8.38
CA ASN A 46 -6.10 1.59 -8.99
C ASN A 46 -5.54 2.96 -8.57
N GLY A 47 -4.48 3.01 -7.76
CA GLY A 47 -3.81 4.24 -7.38
C GLY A 47 -2.47 4.45 -8.10
N MET A 48 -1.48 4.93 -7.35
CA MET A 48 -0.19 5.37 -7.88
C MET A 48 1.01 4.68 -7.26
N ILE A 49 0.81 3.89 -6.21
CA ILE A 49 1.89 3.23 -5.50
C ILE A 49 2.12 1.84 -6.14
N PRO A 50 3.35 1.53 -6.59
CA PRO A 50 3.62 0.25 -7.26
C PRO A 50 3.69 -0.90 -6.23
N MET A 51 2.59 -1.64 -6.07
CA MET A 51 2.47 -2.65 -5.02
C MET A 51 3.34 -3.89 -5.22
N GLU A 52 3.46 -4.40 -6.45
CA GLU A 52 4.24 -5.61 -6.73
C GLU A 52 5.69 -5.55 -6.21
N PRO A 53 6.52 -4.55 -6.53
CA PRO A 53 7.88 -4.48 -6.01
C PRO A 53 7.94 -4.29 -4.48
N ILE A 54 6.92 -3.67 -3.87
CA ILE A 54 6.82 -3.51 -2.41
C ILE A 54 6.57 -4.87 -1.76
N ILE A 55 5.64 -5.66 -2.31
CA ILE A 55 5.32 -7.01 -1.81
C ILE A 55 6.51 -7.96 -2.01
N GLN A 56 7.20 -7.88 -3.15
CA GLN A 56 8.43 -8.65 -3.39
C GLN A 56 9.51 -8.31 -2.36
N ALA A 57 9.76 -7.02 -2.10
CA ALA A 57 10.72 -6.61 -1.08
C ALA A 57 10.34 -7.05 0.33
N ALA A 58 9.04 -7.07 0.65
CA ALA A 58 8.53 -7.60 1.91
C ALA A 58 8.86 -9.10 2.05
N SER A 59 8.61 -9.87 0.99
CA SER A 59 8.95 -11.30 0.95
C SER A 59 10.46 -11.55 1.05
N GLU A 60 11.31 -10.72 0.44
CA GLU A 60 12.78 -10.84 0.50
C GLU A 60 13.37 -10.66 1.92
N VAL A 61 12.66 -9.94 2.78
CA VAL A 61 13.12 -9.60 4.14
C VAL A 61 12.33 -10.27 5.25
N ASP A 62 11.57 -11.32 4.91
CA ASP A 62 10.82 -12.15 5.84
C ASP A 62 9.74 -11.36 6.61
N VAL A 63 9.02 -10.47 5.93
CA VAL A 63 7.77 -9.88 6.47
C VAL A 63 6.70 -10.98 6.51
N ASP A 64 6.09 -11.18 7.70
CA ASP A 64 5.09 -12.23 7.93
C ASP A 64 3.73 -11.91 7.29
N HIS A 65 3.29 -10.65 7.33
CA HIS A 65 1.96 -10.24 6.87
C HIS A 65 1.94 -8.90 6.14
N CYS A 66 1.23 -8.85 5.01
CA CYS A 66 0.82 -7.62 4.33
C CYS A 66 -0.70 -7.46 4.45
N HIS A 67 -1.15 -6.39 5.10
CA HIS A 67 -2.56 -6.09 5.31
C HIS A 67 -3.04 -5.07 4.29
N VAL A 68 -4.13 -5.35 3.57
CA VAL A 68 -4.79 -4.31 2.76
C VAL A 68 -5.45 -3.32 3.70
N GLU A 69 -5.11 -2.04 3.57
CA GLU A 69 -5.75 -0.96 4.33
C GLU A 69 -6.13 0.18 3.38
N GLN A 70 -7.42 0.53 3.36
CA GLN A 70 -7.92 1.71 2.67
C GLN A 70 -8.59 2.62 3.70
N ASP A 71 -7.99 3.77 4.01
CA ASP A 71 -8.46 4.63 5.11
C ASP A 71 -9.90 5.11 4.91
N GLN A 72 -10.31 5.36 3.66
CA GLN A 72 -11.64 5.82 3.31
C GLN A 72 -12.14 5.06 2.08
N SER A 73 -13.34 4.48 2.21
CA SER A 73 -14.08 3.85 1.12
C SER A 73 -15.57 4.07 1.34
N THR A 74 -16.29 4.38 0.26
CA THR A 74 -17.75 4.49 0.26
C THR A 74 -18.44 3.13 0.26
N ASP A 75 -17.77 2.08 -0.22
CA ASP A 75 -18.22 0.69 -0.21
C ASP A 75 -17.05 -0.25 0.13
N PRO A 76 -16.74 -0.42 1.44
CA PRO A 76 -15.55 -1.16 1.86
C PRO A 76 -15.52 -2.63 1.41
N ILE A 77 -16.68 -3.26 1.22
CA ILE A 77 -16.76 -4.67 0.79
C ILE A 77 -16.42 -4.78 -0.70
N ALA A 78 -16.93 -3.86 -1.53
CA ALA A 78 -16.54 -3.81 -2.94
C ALA A 78 -15.06 -3.43 -3.11
N SER A 79 -14.57 -2.46 -2.32
CA SER A 79 -13.18 -2.01 -2.38
C SER A 79 -12.18 -3.10 -2.01
N ILE A 80 -12.44 -3.87 -0.94
CA ILE A 80 -11.56 -4.99 -0.59
C ILE A 80 -11.60 -6.10 -1.65
N GLY A 81 -12.77 -6.35 -2.26
CA GLY A 81 -12.91 -7.28 -3.38
C GLY A 81 -12.01 -6.90 -4.57
N THR A 82 -12.07 -5.64 -4.99
CA THR A 82 -11.20 -5.09 -6.06
C THR A 82 -9.72 -5.24 -5.72
N SER A 83 -9.33 -4.92 -4.48
CA SER A 83 -7.94 -5.05 -4.04
C SER A 83 -7.48 -6.51 -4.04
N MET A 84 -8.34 -7.45 -3.64
CA MET A 84 -8.06 -8.88 -3.70
C MET A 84 -7.92 -9.39 -5.14
N GLU A 85 -8.77 -8.93 -6.06
CA GLU A 85 -8.65 -9.27 -7.49
C GLU A 85 -7.30 -8.82 -8.06
N TYR A 86 -6.88 -7.59 -7.75
CA TYR A 86 -5.54 -7.10 -8.13
C TYR A 86 -4.43 -7.97 -7.54
N LEU A 87 -4.46 -8.26 -6.23
CA LEU A 87 -3.43 -9.07 -5.58
C LEU A 87 -3.35 -10.50 -6.12
N ASN A 88 -4.49 -11.12 -6.48
CA ASN A 88 -4.51 -12.45 -7.10
C ASN A 88 -3.95 -12.46 -8.53
N SER A 89 -3.75 -11.30 -9.15
CA SER A 89 -3.18 -11.17 -10.49
C SER A 89 -1.66 -10.97 -10.52
N LEU A 90 -1.05 -10.72 -9.36
CA LEU A 90 0.40 -10.60 -9.16
C LEU A 90 1.04 -11.97 -8.96
#